data_AF-A0A3N5GTT9-F1
#
_entry.id   AF-A0A3N5GTT9-F1
#
_cell.length_a   1.000
_cell.length_b   1.000
_cell.length_c   1.000
_cell.angle_alpha   90.00
_cell.angle_beta   90.00
_cell.angle_gamma   90.00
#
_symmetry.space_group_name_H-M   'P 1'
#
loop_
_entity.id
_entity.type
_entity.pdbx_description
1 polymer ?
#
loop_
_entity_poly.entity_id
_entity_poly.type
_entity_poly.pdbx_seq_one_letter_code
_entity_poly.pdbx_strand_id
1 'polypeptide(L)'
;MTELNPIHFIDEPITVEFDLPPEREKTPHCPNRFHWQGKTYAILEMLSQWSDFTRRGKMARNMRPSHASVAATRGSLGVGRFFFRVRTDSGQVFDLYYDRAPKNADRRKGEWFLYREME
;
A
#
# COMPACT_ATOMS: atom_id res chain seq x y z
N MET A 1 -16.42 -13.70 11.57
CA MET A 1 -15.47 -12.68 11.09
C MET A 1 -16.08 -11.35 11.43
N THR A 2 -15.45 -10.56 12.29
CA THR A 2 -15.91 -9.21 12.65
C THR A 2 -15.83 -8.34 11.41
N GLU A 3 -16.93 -7.72 10.99
CA GLU A 3 -16.91 -6.71 9.94
C GLU A 3 -16.21 -5.47 10.47
N LEU A 4 -15.13 -5.05 9.80
CA LEU A 4 -14.37 -3.86 10.13
C LEU A 4 -14.80 -2.71 9.23
N ASN A 5 -15.24 -1.62 9.83
CA ASN A 5 -15.74 -0.42 9.15
C ASN A 5 -14.72 0.72 9.26
N PRO A 6 -14.56 1.53 8.20
CA PRO A 6 -13.64 2.65 8.23
C PRO A 6 -14.19 3.78 9.11
N ILE A 7 -13.40 4.21 10.09
CA ILE A 7 -13.81 5.29 11.03
C ILE A 7 -13.10 6.62 10.74
N HIS A 8 -11.86 6.59 10.25
CA HIS A 8 -11.09 7.79 9.90
C HIS A 8 -10.39 7.61 8.57
N PHE A 9 -10.54 8.57 7.65
CA PHE A 9 -9.78 8.63 6.41
C PHE A 9 -8.58 9.57 6.58
N ILE A 10 -7.38 9.09 6.23
CA ILE A 10 -6.11 9.76 6.55
C ILE A 10 -5.37 10.11 5.25
N ASP A 11 -5.01 9.12 4.45
CA ASP A 11 -4.23 9.24 3.20
C ASP A 11 -2.91 10.04 3.34
N GLU A 12 -2.20 9.83 4.45
CA GLU A 12 -0.95 10.52 4.77
C GLU A 12 0.28 9.65 4.51
N PRO A 13 1.42 10.23 4.08
CA PRO A 13 2.65 9.49 3.88
C PRO A 13 3.19 8.97 5.22
N ILE A 14 3.74 7.74 5.19
CA ILE A 14 4.38 7.10 6.34
C ILE A 14 5.73 6.54 5.93
N THR A 15 6.62 6.37 6.91
CA THR A 15 7.84 5.57 6.75
C THR A 15 7.61 4.20 7.37
N VAL A 16 8.04 3.14 6.68
CA VAL A 16 7.93 1.76 7.17
C VAL A 16 9.31 1.19 7.44
N GLU A 17 9.37 0.21 8.34
CA GLU A 17 10.58 -0.58 8.56
C GLU A 17 10.27 -2.07 8.52
N PHE A 18 11.28 -2.82 8.08
CA PHE A 18 11.26 -4.26 7.99
C PHE A 18 12.38 -4.83 8.86
N ASP A 19 12.09 -5.89 9.62
CA ASP A 19 13.11 -6.56 10.43
C ASP A 19 14.09 -7.33 9.54
N LEU A 20 13.61 -7.82 8.39
CA LEU A 20 14.40 -8.38 7.31
C LEU A 20 14.19 -7.56 6.03
N PRO A 21 15.24 -7.13 5.34
CA PRO A 21 15.09 -6.35 4.10
C PRO A 21 14.26 -7.15 3.07
N PRO A 22 13.29 -6.52 2.39
CA PRO A 22 12.43 -7.21 1.44
C PRO A 22 13.23 -7.72 0.23
N GLU A 23 13.02 -8.99 -0.15
CA GLU A 23 13.65 -9.61 -1.33
C GLU A 23 13.32 -8.87 -2.64
N ARG A 24 12.17 -8.19 -2.70
CA ARG A 24 11.71 -7.44 -3.88
C ARG A 24 11.09 -6.10 -3.48
N GLU A 25 11.82 -5.00 -3.68
CA GLU A 25 11.37 -3.63 -3.34
C GLU A 25 10.05 -3.19 -4.03
N LYS A 26 9.70 -3.77 -5.18
CA LYS A 26 8.52 -3.37 -5.99
C LYS A 26 7.27 -4.21 -5.75
N THR A 27 7.38 -5.24 -4.91
CA THR A 27 6.27 -6.08 -4.45
C THR A 27 6.50 -6.33 -2.96
N PRO A 28 6.39 -5.29 -2.11
CA PRO A 28 6.74 -5.42 -0.71
C PRO A 28 5.77 -6.37 0.00
N HIS A 29 6.26 -7.04 1.04
CA HIS A 29 5.41 -7.71 2.01
C HIS A 29 4.90 -6.70 3.05
N CYS A 30 4.03 -7.14 3.96
CA CYS A 30 3.58 -6.31 5.07
C CYS A 30 4.78 -5.87 5.91
N PRO A 31 4.93 -4.56 6.24
CA PRO A 31 6.01 -4.10 7.10
C PRO A 31 5.86 -4.62 8.54
N ASN A 32 6.95 -4.57 9.30
CA ASN A 32 6.96 -4.91 10.73
C ASN A 32 6.51 -3.73 11.60
N ARG A 33 6.81 -2.50 11.15
CA ARG A 33 6.42 -1.26 11.84
C ARG A 33 6.28 -0.10 10.87
N PHE A 34 5.51 0.90 11.26
CA PHE A 34 5.43 2.17 10.56
C PHE A 34 5.49 3.36 11.51
N HIS A 35 5.93 4.51 11.00
CA HIS A 35 5.96 5.77 11.72
C HIS A 35 5.01 6.76 11.11
N TRP A 36 4.19 7.35 11.95
CA TRP A 36 3.19 8.34 11.57
C TRP A 36 3.08 9.40 12.69
N GLN A 37 3.14 10.68 12.31
CA GLN A 37 3.07 11.83 13.23
C GLN A 37 4.02 11.73 14.45
N GLY A 38 5.23 11.22 14.26
CA GLY A 38 6.23 11.07 15.32
C GLY A 38 5.99 9.90 16.28
N LYS A 39 4.95 9.08 16.04
CA LYS A 39 4.68 7.85 16.77
C LYS A 39 5.03 6.63 15.93
N THR A 40 5.62 5.63 16.58
CA THR A 40 5.89 4.32 16.00
C THR A 40 4.75 3.37 16.34
N TYR A 41 4.30 2.60 15.36
CA TYR A 41 3.28 1.56 15.49
C TYR A 41 3.89 0.23 15.06
N ALA A 42 3.97 -0.72 15.99
CA ALA A 42 4.42 -2.08 15.68
C ALA A 42 3.22 -2.88 15.14
N ILE A 43 3.42 -3.60 14.03
CA ILE A 43 2.39 -4.44 13.43
C ILE A 43 2.44 -5.82 14.09
N LEU A 44 1.38 -6.16 14.83
CA LEU A 44 1.25 -7.47 15.50
C LEU A 44 0.66 -8.52 14.57
N GLU A 45 -0.28 -8.13 13.71
CA GLU A 45 -0.98 -9.06 12.82
C GLU A 45 -1.36 -8.39 11.50
N MET A 46 -1.13 -9.08 10.38
CA MET A 46 -1.68 -8.72 9.07
C MET A 46 -3.02 -9.44 8.89
N LEU A 47 -4.11 -8.69 9.01
CA LEU A 47 -5.47 -9.20 8.90
C LEU A 47 -5.90 -9.47 7.46
N SER A 48 -5.40 -8.69 6.50
CA SER A 48 -5.69 -8.86 5.07
C SER A 48 -4.63 -8.22 4.19
N GLN A 49 -4.48 -8.72 2.97
CA GLN A 49 -3.68 -8.11 1.92
C GLN A 49 -4.42 -8.17 0.59
N TRP A 50 -4.33 -7.11 -0.20
CA TRP A 50 -4.88 -7.07 -1.56
C TRP A 50 -4.11 -6.09 -2.44
N SER A 51 -4.38 -6.11 -3.75
CA SER A 51 -3.75 -5.22 -4.71
C SER A 51 -4.79 -4.56 -5.61
N ASP A 52 -4.60 -3.27 -5.90
CA ASP A 52 -5.35 -2.53 -6.92
C ASP A 52 -4.40 -2.19 -8.07
N PHE A 53 -4.56 -2.85 -9.22
CA PHE A 53 -3.79 -2.56 -10.43
C PHE A 53 -4.50 -1.59 -11.38
N THR A 54 -5.58 -0.95 -10.92
CA THR A 54 -6.31 0.04 -11.72
C THR A 54 -5.38 1.18 -12.11
N ARG A 55 -5.30 1.42 -13.42
CA ARG A 55 -4.50 2.51 -13.98
C ARG A 55 -5.27 3.83 -13.79
N ARG A 56 -4.61 4.85 -13.23
CA ARG A 56 -5.22 6.18 -12.98
C ARG A 56 -4.47 7.28 -13.73
N GLY A 57 -5.10 8.45 -13.87
CA GLY A 57 -4.51 9.63 -14.50
C GLY A 57 -4.07 9.42 -15.95
N LYS A 58 -2.90 9.96 -16.32
CA LYS A 58 -2.34 9.85 -17.69
C LYS A 58 -2.15 8.39 -18.13
N MET A 59 -1.92 7.48 -17.18
CA MET A 59 -1.70 6.07 -17.48
C MET A 59 -2.99 5.30 -17.81
N ALA A 60 -4.16 5.84 -17.50
CA ALA A 60 -5.45 5.21 -17.80
C ALA A 60 -5.74 5.11 -19.30
N ARG A 61 -5.15 5.99 -20.12
CA ARG A 61 -5.44 6.11 -21.57
C ARG A 61 -4.29 5.69 -22.47
N ASN A 62 -3.13 5.35 -21.89
CA ASN A 62 -1.89 5.09 -22.63
C ASN A 62 -1.58 3.59 -22.73
N MET A 63 -2.55 2.78 -23.18
CA MET A 63 -2.38 1.35 -23.40
C MET A 63 -3.45 0.79 -24.35
N ARG A 64 -3.06 -0.17 -25.21
CA ARG A 64 -4.01 -0.89 -26.07
C ARG A 64 -4.91 -1.80 -25.22
N PRO A 65 -6.20 -2.01 -25.57
CA PRO A 65 -7.15 -2.74 -24.74
C PRO A 65 -6.71 -4.16 -24.34
N SER A 66 -6.09 -4.91 -25.26
CA SER A 66 -5.57 -6.26 -24.98
C SER A 66 -4.47 -6.27 -23.92
N HIS A 67 -3.60 -5.26 -23.90
CA HIS A 67 -2.56 -5.11 -22.89
C HIS A 67 -3.13 -4.59 -21.56
N ALA A 68 -4.17 -3.75 -21.63
CA ALA A 68 -4.84 -3.23 -20.44
C ALA A 68 -5.55 -4.34 -19.65
N SER A 69 -6.19 -5.29 -20.34
CA SER A 69 -6.83 -6.46 -19.71
C SER A 69 -5.81 -7.31 -18.94
N VAL A 70 -4.66 -7.62 -19.55
CA VAL A 70 -3.59 -8.38 -18.88
C VAL A 70 -2.99 -7.60 -17.71
N ALA A 71 -2.78 -6.29 -17.87
CA ALA A 71 -2.23 -5.42 -16.84
C ALA A 71 -3.17 -5.23 -15.65
N ALA A 72 -4.49 -5.28 -15.85
CA ALA A 72 -5.47 -5.21 -14.76
C ALA A 72 -5.37 -6.43 -13.83
N THR A 73 -5.03 -7.61 -14.38
CA THR A 73 -4.89 -8.85 -13.59
C THR A 73 -3.49 -8.99 -12.99
N ARG A 74 -2.43 -8.73 -13.78
CA ARG A 74 -1.02 -9.02 -13.38
C ARG A 74 -0.25 -7.79 -12.88
N GLY A 75 -0.84 -6.61 -12.97
CA GLY A 75 -0.14 -5.35 -12.78
C GLY A 75 0.69 -4.94 -13.99
N SER A 76 1.12 -3.67 -14.00
CA SER A 76 2.01 -3.11 -15.03
C SER A 76 3.23 -2.48 -14.36
N LEU A 77 4.35 -2.37 -15.08
CA LEU A 77 5.58 -1.83 -14.53
C LEU A 77 5.34 -0.41 -13.98
N GLY A 78 5.54 -0.22 -12.67
CA GLY A 78 5.35 1.07 -12.01
C GLY A 78 3.90 1.56 -11.95
N VAL A 79 2.90 0.66 -11.96
CA VAL A 79 1.49 1.03 -11.74
C VAL A 79 0.83 0.05 -10.79
N GLY A 80 0.10 0.58 -9.81
CA GLY A 80 -0.73 -0.18 -8.89
C GLY A 80 -0.50 0.20 -7.43
N ARG A 81 -1.33 -0.34 -6.55
CA ARG A 81 -1.20 -0.20 -5.09
C ARG A 81 -1.28 -1.56 -4.44
N PHE A 82 -0.45 -1.79 -3.44
CA PHE A 82 -0.55 -2.95 -2.56
C PHE A 82 -1.08 -2.47 -1.22
N PHE A 83 -2.13 -3.12 -0.73
CA PHE A 83 -2.81 -2.76 0.51
C PHE A 83 -2.60 -3.83 1.55
N PHE A 84 -2.52 -3.39 2.80
CA PHE A 84 -2.37 -4.25 3.97
C PHE A 84 -3.30 -3.73 5.05
N ARG A 85 -4.17 -4.60 5.56
CA ARG A 85 -4.92 -4.33 6.80
C ARG A 85 -4.15 -4.92 7.96
N VAL A 86 -3.78 -4.09 8.93
CA VAL A 86 -2.88 -4.46 10.01
C VAL A 86 -3.47 -4.10 11.38
N ARG A 87 -3.28 -4.98 12.37
CA ARG A 87 -3.49 -4.66 13.78
C ARG A 87 -2.16 -4.23 14.40
N THR A 88 -2.19 -3.12 15.11
CA THR A 88 -1.02 -2.55 15.78
C THR A 88 -0.94 -2.95 17.25
N ASP A 89 0.20 -2.68 17.88
CA ASP A 89 0.46 -2.85 19.31
C ASP A 89 -0.41 -1.96 20.22
N SER A 90 -0.93 -0.84 19.70
CA SER A 90 -1.95 -0.04 20.36
C SER A 90 -3.36 -0.62 20.25
N GLY A 91 -3.54 -1.76 19.58
CA GLY A 91 -4.83 -2.41 19.33
C GLY A 91 -5.60 -1.83 18.13
N GLN A 92 -5.16 -0.70 17.58
CA GLN A 92 -5.80 -0.04 16.44
C GLN A 92 -5.61 -0.86 15.16
N VAL A 93 -6.61 -0.83 14.29
CA VAL A 93 -6.55 -1.47 12.97
C VAL A 93 -6.47 -0.41 11.89
N PHE A 94 -5.49 -0.54 10.99
CA PHE A 94 -5.28 0.39 9.88
C PHE A 94 -5.23 -0.33 8.55
N ASP A 95 -5.70 0.34 7.51
CA ASP A 95 -5.34 0.00 6.13
C ASP A 95 -4.14 0.85 5.72
N LEU A 96 -3.06 0.20 5.29
CA LEU A 96 -1.87 0.81 4.69
C LEU A 96 -1.89 0.57 3.18
N TYR A 97 -1.23 1.43 2.40
CA TYR A 97 -0.89 1.06 1.03
C TYR A 97 0.48 1.54 0.57
N TYR A 98 1.08 0.76 -0.32
CA TYR A 98 2.26 1.10 -1.08
C TYR A 98 1.86 1.46 -2.52
N ASP A 99 2.08 2.70 -2.93
CA ASP A 99 1.89 3.15 -4.31
C ASP A 99 3.21 2.99 -5.08
N ARG A 100 3.25 2.04 -6.01
CA ARG A 100 4.44 1.76 -6.82
C ARG A 100 4.62 2.72 -7.99
N ALA A 101 3.72 3.69 -8.17
CA ALA A 101 3.81 4.64 -9.26
C ALA A 101 4.97 5.63 -9.03
N PRO A 102 5.94 5.73 -9.96
CA PRO A 102 7.00 6.71 -9.84
C PRO A 102 6.42 8.12 -9.96
N LYS A 103 6.69 8.98 -8.99
CA LYS A 103 6.20 10.38 -8.99
C LYS A 103 7.05 11.27 -9.88
N ASN A 104 8.37 11.06 -9.93
CA ASN A 104 9.31 11.79 -10.79
C ASN A 104 10.62 10.99 -10.99
N ALA A 105 11.54 11.52 -11.81
CA ALA A 105 12.79 10.85 -12.19
C ALA A 105 13.72 10.54 -11.01
N ASP A 106 13.61 11.32 -9.92
CA ASP A 106 14.40 11.18 -8.68
C ASP A 106 13.69 10.29 -7.65
N ARG A 107 12.35 10.25 -7.64
CA ARG A 107 11.53 9.32 -6.83
C ARG A 107 11.01 8.18 -7.69
N ARG A 108 11.94 7.33 -8.14
CA ARG A 108 11.63 6.11 -8.89
C ARG A 108 11.09 4.98 -8.01
N LYS A 109 11.27 5.09 -6.67
CA LYS A 109 10.74 4.15 -5.68
C LYS A 109 9.27 4.51 -5.37
N GLY A 110 8.48 3.51 -4.99
CA GLY A 110 7.12 3.76 -4.54
C GLY A 110 7.11 4.42 -3.15
N GLU A 111 5.93 4.89 -2.74
CA GLU A 111 5.72 5.57 -1.47
C GLU A 111 4.66 4.83 -0.63
N TRP A 112 4.83 4.85 0.69
CA TRP A 112 3.92 4.25 1.65
C TRP A 112 2.98 5.29 2.23
N PHE A 113 1.73 4.89 2.44
CA PHE A 113 0.67 5.75 2.98
C PHE A 113 -0.14 5.00 4.03
N LEU A 114 -0.56 5.73 5.06
CA LEU A 114 -1.61 5.33 5.99
C LEU A 114 -2.94 5.75 5.39
N TYR A 115 -3.78 4.78 5.02
CA TYR A 115 -5.01 5.07 4.28
C TYR A 115 -6.13 5.52 5.21
N ARG A 116 -6.45 4.66 6.18
CA ARG A 116 -7.61 4.81 7.06
C ARG A 116 -7.50 3.92 8.28
N GLU A 117 -8.18 4.32 9.33
CA GLU A 117 -8.40 3.54 10.54
C GLU A 117 -9.72 2.76 10.46
N MET A 118 -9.76 1.59 11.10
CA MET A 118 -10.85 0.63 11.06
C MET A 118 -11.27 0.22 12.48
N GLU A 119 -12.57 -0.05 12.69
CA GLU A 119 -13.15 -0.60 13.93
C GLU A 119 -14.22 -1.66 13.63
#